data_AF-A0A812XX39-F1
#
_entry.id   AF-A0A812XX39-F1
#
_cell.length_a   1.000
_cell.length_b   1.000
_cell.length_c   1.000
_cell.angle_alpha   90.00
_cell.angle_beta   90.00
_cell.angle_gamma   90.00
#
_symmetry.space_group_name_H-M   'P 1'
#
loop_
_entity.id
_entity.type
_entity.pdbx_description
1 polymer ?
#
loop_
_entity_poly.entity_id
_entity_poly.type
_entity_poly.pdbx_seq_one_letter_code
_entity_poly.pdbx_strand_id
1 'polypeptide(L)'
;MGAREVARILRAKSVQIETWFAALVSVVGLLVVGLTPSDSIGSTGFAVGISSVAASFVLGLLYAIRSKQVDGAIFVGAGVLLIHVYMGMMLGFLLLIRREHSVWMLLWVLACVKSCDIGAFFTGTTIGKHKLIEWLSPKKTWEGLIGGLITSGAIGALGFWALGAAGYEQYSPWWGAALGVLFGAIGQAGDLTASLFKRDAGIKDAGTSVPGFGGMLDLIDSPILVAPFAYWAIRIVMDLSSSSAVREGCMTVTSKLLAVFRVDQQIQGLQTRLRGAERYLAEQTKQLASLGTEKDAIETQLRQLKASESNAEGESQRIATHIDELRDKMNNATSNKEYKAFLSEVNNLKEIRSTHDEQAIEFLEQIEALNIKLEEANKSVEEREKVREIAEQQRQERSDEIAEKLAELTSKREQLVNEVPKDAMSIYEELLESRGEDAMAPLEIVDKKRHEYVCGSSMMTVPVEVAASLIQGKLTLSPNDGCILYLTPDAEEELAGMFKK
;
A
#
# COMPACT_ATOMS: atom_id res chain seq x y z
N MET A 1 -4.70 6.54 48.37
CA MET A 1 -3.81 6.13 49.49
C MET A 1 -2.35 6.12 49.05
N GLY A 2 -1.97 5.46 47.95
CA GLY A 2 -0.59 5.45 47.44
C GLY A 2 0.04 6.84 47.24
N ALA A 3 -0.70 7.83 46.73
CA ALA A 3 -0.20 9.21 46.59
C ALA A 3 0.25 9.84 47.94
N ARG A 4 -0.36 9.44 49.06
CA ARG A 4 0.04 9.91 50.40
C ARG A 4 1.35 9.25 50.86
N GLU A 5 1.58 8.00 50.47
CA GLU A 5 2.80 7.26 50.76
C GLU A 5 3.97 7.77 49.92
N VAL A 6 3.76 8.05 48.63
CA VAL A 6 4.76 8.71 47.77
C VAL A 6 5.12 10.10 48.31
N ALA A 7 4.13 10.89 48.73
CA ALA A 7 4.38 12.18 49.37
C ALA A 7 5.19 12.04 50.68
N ARG A 8 4.99 10.96 51.46
CA ARG A 8 5.78 10.66 52.65
C ARG A 8 7.23 10.32 52.31
N ILE A 9 7.45 9.53 51.26
CA ILE A 9 8.78 9.18 50.73
C ILE A 9 9.51 10.47 50.30
N LEU A 10 8.84 11.35 49.55
CA LEU A 10 9.43 12.63 49.10
C LEU A 10 9.76 13.57 50.27
N ARG A 11 8.92 13.61 51.32
CA ARG A 11 9.21 14.38 52.55
C ARG A 11 10.47 13.92 53.27
N ALA A 12 10.77 12.62 53.26
CA ALA A 12 11.99 12.10 53.86
C ALA A 12 13.28 12.61 53.16
N LYS A 13 13.15 13.12 51.93
CA LYS A 13 14.23 13.75 51.15
C LYS A 13 14.15 15.27 51.14
N SER A 14 13.58 15.88 52.17
CA SER A 14 13.39 17.34 52.29
C SER A 14 12.48 17.99 51.23
N VAL A 15 11.74 17.18 50.45
CA VAL A 15 10.75 17.70 49.48
C VAL A 15 9.38 17.81 50.15
N GLN A 16 9.01 19.02 50.56
CA GLN A 16 7.80 19.26 51.35
C GLN A 16 6.53 19.39 50.49
N ILE A 17 5.95 18.25 50.11
CA ILE A 17 4.69 18.20 49.36
C ILE A 17 3.53 17.84 50.30
N GLU A 18 2.45 18.62 50.25
CA GLU A 18 1.23 18.31 51.01
C GLU A 18 0.47 17.09 50.46
N THR A 19 -0.03 16.23 51.34
CA THR A 19 -0.65 14.96 50.92
C THR A 19 -1.94 15.14 50.12
N TRP A 20 -2.68 16.23 50.37
CA TRP A 20 -3.90 16.56 49.61
C TRP A 20 -3.55 17.03 48.19
N PHE A 21 -2.47 17.79 48.05
CA PHE A 21 -1.99 18.28 46.75
C PHE A 21 -1.44 17.13 45.91
N ALA A 22 -0.66 16.23 46.51
CA ALA A 22 -0.22 14.99 45.85
C ALA A 22 -1.40 14.12 45.37
N ALA A 23 -2.45 14.00 46.18
CA ALA A 23 -3.65 13.26 45.79
C ALA A 23 -4.38 13.94 44.62
N LEU A 24 -4.52 15.27 44.64
CA LEU A 24 -5.13 16.03 43.55
C LEU A 24 -4.36 15.86 42.24
N VAL A 25 -3.03 16.02 42.26
CA VAL A 25 -2.16 15.86 41.08
C VAL A 25 -2.25 14.45 40.49
N SER A 26 -2.33 13.43 41.36
CA SER A 26 -2.51 12.03 40.92
C SER A 26 -3.87 11.82 40.26
N VAL A 27 -4.96 12.35 40.85
CA VAL A 27 -6.32 12.24 40.28
C VAL A 27 -6.39 12.94 38.93
N VAL A 28 -5.80 14.14 38.81
CA VAL A 28 -5.75 14.85 37.52
C VAL A 28 -5.01 14.02 36.47
N GLY A 29 -3.83 13.46 36.77
CA GLY A 29 -3.10 12.60 35.82
C GLY A 29 -3.88 11.36 35.41
N LEU A 30 -4.60 10.74 36.35
CA LEU A 30 -5.46 9.59 36.09
C LEU A 30 -6.65 9.96 35.20
N LEU A 31 -7.29 11.11 35.43
CA LEU A 31 -8.40 11.59 34.62
C LEU A 31 -7.97 12.00 33.21
N VAL A 32 -6.77 12.59 33.05
CA VAL A 32 -6.23 12.94 31.73
C VAL A 32 -6.18 11.71 30.83
N VAL A 33 -5.63 10.59 31.31
CA VAL A 33 -5.55 9.36 30.51
C VAL A 33 -6.92 8.68 30.41
N GLY A 34 -7.68 8.59 31.51
CA GLY A 34 -8.94 7.85 31.53
C GLY A 34 -10.09 8.52 30.75
N LEU A 35 -10.09 9.85 30.63
CA LEU A 35 -11.16 10.61 29.95
C LEU A 35 -10.82 10.99 28.51
N THR A 36 -9.55 10.90 28.08
CA THR A 36 -9.20 11.19 26.68
C THR A 36 -9.88 10.17 25.76
N PRO A 37 -10.71 10.59 24.78
CA PRO A 37 -11.39 9.67 23.86
C PRO A 37 -10.40 8.83 23.04
N SER A 38 -10.69 7.54 22.84
CA SER A 38 -9.90 6.60 22.05
C SER A 38 -9.60 7.11 20.64
N ASP A 39 -10.59 7.76 20.04
CA ASP A 39 -10.56 8.23 18.65
C ASP A 39 -9.66 9.47 18.48
N SER A 40 -9.28 10.09 19.60
CA SER A 40 -8.41 11.27 19.67
C SER A 40 -6.96 10.93 20.01
N ILE A 41 -6.56 9.65 20.07
CA ILE A 41 -5.19 9.21 20.41
C ILE A 41 -4.13 9.67 19.38
N GLY A 42 -4.53 10.31 18.27
CA GLY A 42 -3.64 11.02 17.35
C GLY A 42 -3.01 12.29 17.95
N SER A 43 -2.93 13.36 17.14
CA SER A 43 -2.25 14.60 17.54
C SER A 43 -2.87 15.29 18.75
N THR A 44 -4.19 15.16 18.95
CA THR A 44 -4.94 15.81 20.03
C THR A 44 -4.71 15.16 21.39
N GLY A 45 -4.76 13.84 21.49
CA GLY A 45 -4.47 13.10 22.72
C GLY A 45 -3.02 13.28 23.18
N PHE A 46 -2.08 13.27 22.23
CA PHE A 46 -0.68 13.58 22.52
C PHE A 46 -0.49 15.00 23.07
N ALA A 47 -1.15 15.99 22.46
CA ALA A 47 -1.12 17.38 22.92
C ALA A 47 -1.71 17.53 24.33
N VAL A 48 -2.82 16.85 24.63
CA VAL A 48 -3.44 16.85 25.97
C VAL A 48 -2.49 16.24 27.02
N GLY A 49 -1.87 15.10 26.72
CA GLY A 49 -0.93 14.44 27.62
C GLY A 49 0.32 15.30 27.92
N ILE A 50 0.94 15.89 26.89
CA ILE A 50 2.10 16.77 27.10
C ILE A 50 1.70 18.03 27.86
N SER A 51 0.55 18.62 27.53
CA SER A 51 0.06 19.81 28.20
C SER A 51 -0.22 19.55 29.68
N SER A 52 -0.72 18.36 30.06
CA SER A 52 -0.93 18.01 31.46
C SER A 52 0.39 17.84 32.22
N VAL A 53 1.41 17.22 31.59
CA VAL A 53 2.75 17.09 32.18
C VAL A 53 3.38 18.46 32.41
N ALA A 54 3.35 19.33 31.39
CA ALA A 54 3.87 20.70 31.50
C ALA A 54 3.12 21.50 32.57
N ALA A 55 1.78 21.40 32.61
CA ALA A 55 0.96 22.05 33.63
C ALA A 55 1.28 21.53 35.04
N SER A 56 1.50 20.22 35.22
CA SER A 56 1.86 19.64 36.52
C SER A 56 3.21 20.15 37.02
N PHE A 57 4.19 20.32 36.13
CA PHE A 57 5.49 20.86 36.47
C PHE A 57 5.39 22.34 36.88
N VAL A 58 4.67 23.15 36.11
CA VAL A 58 4.41 24.56 36.44
C VAL A 58 3.65 24.69 37.76
N LEU A 59 2.65 23.86 38.01
CA LEU A 59 1.92 23.83 39.29
C LEU A 59 2.84 23.48 40.47
N GLY A 60 3.80 22.56 40.27
CA GLY A 60 4.83 22.26 41.27
C GLY A 60 5.71 23.47 41.61
N LEU A 61 6.12 24.24 40.59
CA LEU A 61 6.90 25.47 40.81
C LEU A 61 6.07 26.58 41.46
N LEU A 62 4.81 26.78 41.03
CA LEU A 62 3.90 27.75 41.66
C LEU A 62 3.63 27.39 43.13
N TYR A 63 3.54 26.10 43.44
CA TYR A 63 3.43 25.61 44.80
C TYR A 63 4.71 25.91 45.62
N ALA A 64 5.90 25.72 45.05
CA ALA A 64 7.17 26.08 45.69
C ALA A 64 7.29 27.59 45.99
N ILE A 65 6.87 28.43 45.03
CA ILE A 65 6.79 29.90 45.20
C ILE A 65 5.83 30.25 46.33
N ARG A 66 4.63 29.65 46.35
CA ARG A 66 3.61 29.93 47.36
C ARG A 66 3.99 29.44 48.77
N SER A 67 4.73 28.33 48.85
CA SER A 67 5.25 27.79 50.11
C SER A 67 6.53 28.49 50.59
N LYS A 68 7.03 29.48 49.83
CA LYS A 68 8.28 30.22 50.12
C LYS A 68 9.51 29.31 50.29
N GLN A 69 9.52 28.19 49.57
CA GLN A 69 10.62 27.23 49.58
C GLN A 69 11.56 27.54 48.41
N VAL A 70 12.67 28.23 48.71
CA VAL A 70 13.71 28.54 47.72
C VAL A 70 14.69 27.36 47.59
N ASP A 71 15.01 26.72 48.71
CA ASP A 71 15.87 25.53 48.75
C ASP A 71 15.08 24.31 48.26
N GLY A 72 15.50 23.75 47.12
CA GLY A 72 14.93 22.52 46.57
C GLY A 72 13.64 22.67 45.75
N ALA A 73 13.31 23.88 45.29
CA ALA A 73 12.15 24.12 44.40
C ALA A 73 12.14 23.22 43.14
N ILE A 74 13.33 22.91 42.59
CA ILE A 74 13.50 21.97 41.47
C ILE A 74 13.05 20.56 41.88
N PHE A 75 13.40 20.10 43.08
CA PHE A 75 13.00 18.78 43.60
C PHE A 75 11.50 18.71 43.89
N VAL A 76 10.87 19.82 44.29
CA VAL A 76 9.41 19.91 44.41
C VAL A 76 8.74 19.76 43.04
N GLY A 77 9.21 20.49 42.02
CA GLY A 77 8.73 20.34 40.64
C GLY A 77 8.87 18.92 40.10
N ALA A 78 10.05 18.31 40.28
CA ALA A 78 10.32 16.92 39.90
C ALA A 78 9.46 15.91 40.68
N GLY A 79 9.26 16.12 41.98
CA GLY A 79 8.42 15.26 42.82
C GLY A 79 6.94 15.33 42.44
N VAL A 80 6.43 16.50 42.09
CA VAL A 80 5.07 16.68 41.57
C VAL A 80 4.90 15.99 40.22
N LEU A 81 5.90 16.12 39.32
CA LEU A 81 5.90 15.42 38.04
C LEU A 81 5.93 13.90 38.23
N LEU A 82 6.76 13.40 39.16
CA LEU A 82 6.80 11.99 39.51
C LEU A 82 5.42 11.51 39.97
N ILE A 83 4.77 12.24 40.88
CA ILE A 83 3.41 11.91 41.34
C ILE A 83 2.42 11.93 40.17
N HIS A 84 2.46 12.94 39.30
CA HIS A 84 1.53 13.06 38.18
C HIS A 84 1.67 11.90 37.19
N VAL A 85 2.90 11.60 36.76
CA VAL A 85 3.17 10.57 35.76
C VAL A 85 3.01 9.19 36.39
N TYR A 86 3.76 8.91 37.45
CA TYR A 86 3.82 7.58 38.07
C TYR A 86 2.49 7.22 38.74
N MET A 87 1.95 8.06 39.63
CA MET A 87 0.71 7.74 40.36
C MET A 87 -0.57 8.09 39.60
N GLY A 88 -0.53 9.05 38.67
CA GLY A 88 -1.70 9.48 37.92
C GLY A 88 -1.79 8.79 36.56
N MET A 89 -0.97 9.24 35.61
CA MET A 89 -1.08 8.83 34.21
C MET A 89 -0.91 7.33 34.02
N MET A 90 0.07 6.70 34.67
CA MET A 90 0.30 5.26 34.53
C MET A 90 -0.88 4.44 35.06
N LEU A 91 -1.46 4.79 36.22
CA LEU A 91 -2.70 4.15 36.70
C LEU A 91 -3.90 4.41 35.78
N GLY A 92 -3.95 5.57 35.12
CA GLY A 92 -4.98 5.90 34.14
C GLY A 92 -5.08 4.89 32.99
N PHE A 93 -3.98 4.24 32.61
CA PHE A 93 -4.02 3.18 31.59
C PHE A 93 -4.82 1.94 32.04
N LEU A 94 -4.95 1.66 33.34
CA LEU A 94 -5.83 0.57 33.81
C LEU A 94 -7.32 0.90 33.56
N LEU A 95 -7.69 2.18 33.73
CA LEU A 95 -9.04 2.65 33.37
C LEU A 95 -9.25 2.60 31.86
N LEU A 96 -8.22 2.95 31.09
CA LEU A 96 -8.27 2.89 29.64
C LEU A 96 -8.48 1.45 29.13
N ILE A 97 -7.74 0.48 29.69
CA ILE A 97 -7.93 -0.95 29.40
C ILE A 97 -9.37 -1.40 29.73
N ARG A 98 -9.94 -0.96 30.85
CA ARG A 98 -11.33 -1.30 31.21
C ARG A 98 -12.37 -0.62 30.32
N ARG A 99 -12.08 0.56 29.79
CA ARG A 99 -13.01 1.32 28.95
C ARG A 99 -13.05 0.76 27.53
N GLU A 100 -11.87 0.47 26.97
CA GLU A 100 -11.72 0.04 25.58
C GLU A 100 -11.79 -1.48 25.43
N HIS A 101 -11.50 -2.23 26.49
CA HIS A 101 -11.65 -3.67 26.54
C HIS A 101 -12.59 -4.10 27.67
N SER A 102 -12.72 -5.42 27.87
CA SER A 102 -13.59 -5.97 28.90
C SER A 102 -12.98 -5.87 30.31
N VAL A 103 -13.84 -5.95 31.34
CA VAL A 103 -13.37 -6.08 32.74
C VAL A 103 -12.49 -7.32 32.92
N TRP A 104 -12.75 -8.37 32.16
CA TRP A 104 -11.98 -9.61 32.21
C TRP A 104 -10.56 -9.42 31.69
N MET A 105 -10.37 -8.55 30.69
CA MET A 105 -9.04 -8.21 30.20
C MET A 105 -8.20 -7.49 31.26
N LEU A 106 -8.81 -6.54 31.98
CA LEU A 106 -8.16 -5.88 33.11
C LEU A 106 -7.78 -6.90 34.20
N LEU A 107 -8.72 -7.78 34.59
CA LEU A 107 -8.46 -8.82 35.59
C LEU A 107 -7.37 -9.79 35.14
N TRP A 108 -7.32 -10.11 33.85
CA TRP A 108 -6.28 -10.95 33.27
C TRP A 108 -4.89 -10.29 33.35
N VAL A 109 -4.75 -9.01 33.01
CA VAL A 109 -3.49 -8.28 33.18
C VAL A 109 -3.03 -8.32 34.65
N LEU A 110 -3.94 -8.05 35.58
CA LEU A 110 -3.64 -8.11 37.02
C LEU A 110 -3.26 -9.52 37.47
N ALA A 111 -3.94 -10.55 36.95
CA ALA A 111 -3.64 -11.95 37.24
C ALA A 111 -2.24 -12.34 36.76
N CYS A 112 -1.85 -11.95 35.53
CA CYS A 112 -0.49 -12.17 35.01
C CYS A 112 0.56 -11.56 35.96
N VAL A 113 0.44 -10.27 36.28
CA VAL A 113 1.41 -9.58 37.15
C VAL A 113 1.50 -10.24 38.53
N LYS A 114 0.37 -10.51 39.19
CA LYS A 114 0.37 -11.11 40.53
C LYS A 114 0.81 -12.58 40.52
N SER A 115 0.53 -13.31 39.44
CA SER A 115 1.04 -14.67 39.29
C SER A 115 2.57 -14.71 39.13
N CYS A 116 3.18 -13.67 38.55
CA CYS A 116 4.63 -13.53 38.50
C CYS A 116 5.22 -13.41 39.91
N ASP A 117 4.64 -12.57 40.78
CA ASP A 117 5.09 -12.41 42.17
C ASP A 117 5.00 -13.73 42.95
N ILE A 118 3.88 -14.45 42.78
CA ILE A 118 3.63 -15.75 43.41
C ILE A 118 4.65 -16.79 42.91
N GLY A 119 4.80 -16.90 41.58
CA GLY A 119 5.74 -17.83 40.95
C GLY A 119 7.18 -17.55 41.36
N ALA A 120 7.57 -16.27 41.44
CA ALA A 120 8.90 -15.87 41.87
C ALA A 120 9.17 -16.15 43.35
N PHE A 121 8.16 -16.00 44.21
CA PHE A 121 8.27 -16.37 45.61
C PHE A 121 8.47 -17.87 45.79
N PHE A 122 7.65 -18.71 45.15
CA PHE A 122 7.75 -20.16 45.28
C PHE A 122 9.04 -20.73 44.68
N THR A 123 9.39 -20.34 43.46
CA THR A 123 10.62 -20.82 42.81
C THR A 123 11.89 -20.23 43.46
N GLY A 124 11.84 -18.98 43.89
CA GLY A 124 12.94 -18.31 44.57
C GLY A 124 13.23 -18.87 45.96
N THR A 125 12.22 -19.34 46.70
CA THR A 125 12.42 -19.96 48.03
C THR A 125 12.83 -21.43 47.96
N THR A 126 12.41 -22.16 46.92
CA THR A 126 12.67 -23.60 46.79
C THR A 126 13.99 -23.91 46.08
N ILE A 127 14.33 -23.16 45.03
CA ILE A 127 15.46 -23.46 44.13
C ILE A 127 16.42 -22.26 44.01
N GLY A 128 16.06 -21.09 44.55
CA GLY A 128 16.85 -19.87 44.42
C GLY A 128 18.24 -19.96 45.06
N LYS A 129 19.28 -19.89 44.23
CA LYS A 129 20.69 -19.89 44.66
C LYS A 129 21.37 -18.57 44.33
N HIS A 130 21.06 -17.98 43.17
CA HIS A 130 21.74 -16.79 42.68
C HIS A 130 20.93 -15.53 42.97
N LYS A 131 21.51 -14.59 43.71
CA LYS A 131 20.86 -13.31 44.03
C LYS A 131 20.78 -12.42 42.79
N LEU A 132 19.66 -11.72 42.65
CA LEU A 132 19.40 -10.83 41.51
C LEU A 132 20.07 -9.46 41.74
N ILE A 133 19.71 -8.76 42.81
CA ILE A 133 20.27 -7.45 43.18
C ILE A 133 20.43 -7.37 44.69
N GLU A 134 21.62 -7.72 45.19
CA GLU A 134 21.89 -7.81 46.64
C GLU A 134 21.79 -6.48 47.38
N TRP A 135 22.27 -5.38 46.75
CA TRP A 135 22.31 -4.07 47.38
C TRP A 135 20.93 -3.42 47.53
N LEU A 136 19.96 -3.81 46.70
CA LEU A 136 18.61 -3.21 46.67
C LEU A 136 17.55 -4.13 47.27
N SER A 137 17.52 -5.39 46.83
CA SER A 137 16.53 -6.40 47.23
C SER A 137 17.18 -7.77 47.42
N PRO A 138 17.79 -8.02 48.61
CA PRO A 138 18.59 -9.23 48.89
C PRO A 138 17.78 -10.54 48.91
N LYS A 139 16.44 -10.45 48.84
CA LYS A 139 15.55 -11.61 48.79
C LYS A 139 15.24 -12.09 47.37
N LYS A 140 15.49 -11.27 46.34
CA LYS A 140 15.21 -11.65 44.94
C LYS A 140 16.33 -12.51 44.35
N THR A 141 15.95 -13.55 43.60
CA THR A 141 16.86 -14.50 42.95
C THR A 141 16.59 -14.59 41.45
N TRP A 142 17.59 -15.00 40.67
CA TRP A 142 17.45 -15.22 39.22
C TRP A 142 16.52 -16.38 38.91
N GLU A 143 16.59 -17.46 39.69
CA GLU A 143 15.69 -18.62 39.54
C GLU A 143 14.25 -18.23 39.88
N GLY A 144 14.07 -17.36 40.88
CA GLY A 144 12.79 -16.75 41.21
C GLY A 144 12.23 -15.93 40.04
N LEU A 145 13.05 -15.06 39.44
CA LEU A 145 12.63 -14.30 38.26
C LEU A 145 12.14 -15.22 37.13
N ILE A 146 12.94 -16.22 36.75
CA ILE A 146 12.60 -17.14 35.67
C ILE A 146 11.30 -17.91 35.98
N GLY A 147 11.17 -18.43 37.20
CA GLY A 147 9.96 -19.13 37.62
C GLY A 147 8.71 -18.24 37.66
N GLY A 148 8.86 -16.97 38.06
CA GLY A 148 7.81 -15.96 37.98
C GLY A 148 7.37 -15.69 36.54
N LEU A 149 8.32 -15.52 35.61
CA LEU A 149 8.02 -15.29 34.19
C LEU A 149 7.30 -16.48 33.55
N ILE A 150 7.74 -17.70 33.84
CA ILE A 150 7.08 -18.92 33.33
C ILE A 150 5.65 -19.01 33.87
N THR A 151 5.44 -18.75 35.17
CA THR A 151 4.11 -18.78 35.78
C THR A 151 3.19 -17.71 35.17
N SER A 152 3.71 -16.49 34.99
CA SER A 152 2.99 -15.39 34.34
C SER A 152 2.65 -15.68 32.89
N GLY A 153 3.57 -16.29 32.13
CA GLY A 153 3.32 -16.76 30.77
C GLY A 153 2.24 -17.85 30.72
N ALA A 154 2.27 -18.82 31.64
CA ALA A 154 1.26 -19.87 31.72
C ALA A 154 -0.14 -19.31 32.03
N ILE A 155 -0.25 -18.40 33.01
CA ILE A 155 -1.51 -17.70 33.31
C ILE A 155 -1.94 -16.81 32.13
N GLY A 156 -0.98 -16.19 31.44
CA GLY A 156 -1.21 -15.44 30.21
C GLY A 156 -1.90 -16.29 29.14
N ALA A 157 -1.33 -17.45 28.83
CA ALA A 157 -1.87 -18.41 27.86
C ALA A 157 -3.24 -18.95 28.26
N LEU A 158 -3.38 -19.36 29.52
CA LEU A 158 -4.64 -19.87 30.08
C LEU A 158 -5.74 -18.81 30.03
N GLY A 159 -5.41 -17.55 30.29
CA GLY A 159 -6.37 -16.46 30.23
C GLY A 159 -6.90 -16.21 28.82
N PHE A 160 -6.04 -16.22 27.80
CA PHE A 160 -6.49 -16.07 26.41
C PHE A 160 -7.33 -17.26 25.95
N TRP A 161 -6.96 -18.47 26.35
CA TRP A 161 -7.77 -19.67 26.10
C TRP A 161 -9.15 -19.58 26.78
N ALA A 162 -9.21 -19.18 28.06
CA ALA A 162 -10.44 -19.07 28.82
C ALA A 162 -11.35 -17.93 28.31
N LEU A 163 -10.77 -16.80 27.90
CA LEU A 163 -11.52 -15.70 27.29
C LEU A 163 -12.14 -16.13 25.96
N GLY A 164 -11.39 -16.85 25.11
CA GLY A 164 -11.92 -17.42 23.86
C GLY A 164 -13.06 -18.42 24.10
N ALA A 165 -12.93 -19.28 25.13
CA ALA A 165 -13.98 -20.23 25.50
C ALA A 165 -15.25 -19.55 26.06
N ALA A 166 -15.13 -18.36 26.64
CA ALA A 166 -16.23 -17.57 27.17
C ALA A 166 -16.97 -16.73 26.11
N GLY A 167 -16.63 -16.89 24.82
CA GLY A 167 -17.27 -16.19 23.70
C GLY A 167 -16.69 -14.81 23.40
N TYR A 168 -15.53 -14.45 23.96
CA TYR A 168 -14.74 -13.32 23.48
C TYR A 168 -13.90 -13.73 22.26
N GLU A 169 -13.33 -12.76 21.54
CA GLU A 169 -12.48 -13.02 20.37
C GLU A 169 -11.42 -14.08 20.67
N GLN A 170 -11.31 -15.07 19.77
CA GLN A 170 -10.39 -16.19 19.94
C GLN A 170 -8.98 -15.75 19.56
N TYR A 171 -8.20 -15.36 20.56
CA TYR A 171 -6.78 -15.08 20.40
C TYR A 171 -5.94 -16.34 20.63
N SER A 172 -4.87 -16.49 19.85
CA SER A 172 -3.93 -17.60 20.02
C SER A 172 -3.35 -17.61 21.44
N PRO A 173 -3.36 -18.75 22.17
CA PRO A 173 -2.78 -18.86 23.51
C PRO A 173 -1.30 -18.47 23.57
N TRP A 174 -0.57 -18.58 22.44
CA TRP A 174 0.82 -18.15 22.33
C TRP A 174 1.01 -16.65 22.53
N TRP A 175 0.10 -15.83 22.01
CA TRP A 175 0.10 -14.38 22.25
C TRP A 175 -0.17 -14.07 23.73
N GLY A 176 -1.08 -14.80 24.35
CA GLY A 176 -1.33 -14.72 25.79
C GLY A 176 -0.09 -15.05 26.61
N ALA A 177 0.66 -16.08 26.23
CA ALA A 177 1.92 -16.46 26.88
C ALA A 177 2.99 -15.36 26.77
N ALA A 178 3.19 -14.82 25.56
CA ALA A 178 4.17 -13.77 25.30
C ALA A 178 3.86 -12.49 26.10
N LEU A 179 2.60 -12.07 26.11
CA LEU A 179 2.13 -10.93 26.90
C LEU A 179 2.26 -11.20 28.41
N GLY A 180 1.94 -12.41 28.87
CA GLY A 180 2.11 -12.81 30.26
C GLY A 180 3.58 -12.69 30.71
N VAL A 181 4.53 -13.16 29.91
CA VAL A 181 5.97 -12.99 30.19
C VAL A 181 6.37 -11.52 30.21
N LEU A 182 5.92 -10.73 29.22
CA LEU A 182 6.19 -9.29 29.15
C LEU A 182 5.70 -8.56 30.41
N PHE A 183 4.46 -8.81 30.83
CA PHE A 183 3.85 -8.16 31.99
C PHE A 183 4.53 -8.60 33.29
N GLY A 184 4.93 -9.86 33.40
CA GLY A 184 5.71 -10.36 34.53
C GLY A 184 7.07 -9.66 34.66
N ALA A 185 7.78 -9.50 33.54
CA ALA A 185 9.08 -8.84 33.52
C ALA A 185 9.00 -7.37 33.93
N ILE A 186 8.02 -6.64 33.38
CA ILE A 186 7.78 -5.23 33.70
C ILE A 186 7.28 -5.10 35.15
N GLY A 187 6.42 -6.01 35.61
CA GLY A 187 5.95 -6.04 37.00
C GLY A 187 7.11 -6.16 37.98
N GLN A 188 8.06 -7.06 37.70
CA GLN A 188 9.26 -7.21 38.53
C GLN A 188 10.12 -5.94 38.55
N ALA A 189 10.24 -5.24 37.42
CA ALA A 189 10.92 -3.94 37.35
C ALA A 189 10.17 -2.86 38.16
N GLY A 190 8.83 -2.93 38.20
CA GLY A 190 7.97 -2.07 39.03
C GLY A 190 8.27 -2.20 40.52
N ASP A 191 8.28 -3.43 41.06
CA ASP A 191 8.62 -3.67 42.47
C ASP A 191 10.06 -3.26 42.80
N LEU A 192 11.02 -3.47 41.88
CA LEU A 192 12.39 -2.97 42.05
C LEU A 192 12.46 -1.44 42.09
N THR A 193 11.67 -0.76 41.26
CA THR A 193 11.58 0.71 41.22
C THR A 193 10.99 1.26 42.51
N ALA A 194 9.92 0.66 43.03
CA ALA A 194 9.35 1.04 44.31
C ALA A 194 10.33 0.78 45.47
N SER A 195 11.04 -0.36 45.42
CA SER A 195 12.11 -0.67 46.36
C SER A 195 13.23 0.38 46.32
N LEU A 196 13.62 0.87 45.15
CA LEU A 196 14.59 1.95 44.99
C LEU A 196 14.12 3.24 45.67
N PHE A 197 12.87 3.66 45.43
CA PHE A 197 12.31 4.85 46.08
C PHE A 197 12.29 4.73 47.60
N LYS A 198 11.96 3.55 48.12
CA LYS A 198 12.00 3.26 49.56
C LYS A 198 13.43 3.38 50.12
N ARG A 199 14.41 2.72 49.48
CA ARG A 199 15.82 2.75 49.93
C ARG A 199 16.44 4.13 49.86
N ASP A 200 16.17 4.87 48.79
CA ASP A 200 16.66 6.24 48.65
C ASP A 200 16.12 7.13 49.79
N ALA A 201 14.84 7.01 50.13
CA ALA A 201 14.23 7.74 51.24
C ALA A 201 14.64 7.25 52.65
N GLY A 202 15.45 6.19 52.76
CA GLY A 202 15.82 5.58 54.05
C GLY A 202 14.66 4.89 54.77
N ILE A 203 13.53 4.66 54.08
CA ILE A 203 12.32 4.05 54.63
C ILE A 203 12.23 2.61 54.11
N LYS A 204 11.94 1.64 54.99
CA LYS A 204 11.80 0.23 54.57
C LYS A 204 10.41 -0.10 54.06
N ASP A 205 9.37 0.39 54.75
CA ASP A 205 7.96 0.11 54.45
C ASP A 205 7.22 1.42 54.11
N ALA A 206 6.52 1.47 52.97
CA ALA A 206 5.87 2.69 52.50
C ALA A 206 4.72 3.15 53.41
N GLY A 207 4.12 2.23 54.16
CA GLY A 207 3.08 2.48 55.18
C GLY A 207 2.55 1.18 55.79
N THR A 208 1.60 1.30 56.73
CA THR A 208 0.84 0.18 57.32
C THR A 208 -0.65 0.23 56.92
N SER A 209 -0.93 0.75 55.73
CA SER A 209 -2.31 1.08 55.32
C SER A 209 -3.16 -0.14 54.96
N VAL A 210 -2.56 -1.28 54.63
CA VAL A 210 -3.27 -2.52 54.31
C VAL A 210 -2.82 -3.63 55.26
N PRO A 211 -3.73 -4.17 56.11
CA PRO A 211 -3.41 -5.30 56.99
C PRO A 211 -2.89 -6.50 56.19
N GLY A 212 -1.71 -7.01 56.54
CA GLY A 212 -1.09 -8.18 55.90
C GLY A 212 -0.27 -7.92 54.63
N PHE A 213 -0.54 -6.83 53.90
CA PHE A 213 0.15 -6.49 52.64
C PHE A 213 1.09 -5.28 52.72
N GLY A 214 1.10 -4.56 53.83
CA GLY A 214 1.99 -3.41 54.04
C GLY A 214 1.38 -2.09 53.53
N GLY A 215 2.13 -1.37 52.68
CA GLY A 215 1.67 -0.11 52.09
C GLY A 215 0.73 -0.34 50.89
N MET A 216 -0.08 0.67 50.57
CA MET A 216 -0.85 0.65 49.31
C MET A 216 0.07 0.66 48.09
N LEU A 217 1.21 1.36 48.18
CA LEU A 217 2.23 1.45 47.14
C LEU A 217 2.83 0.07 46.85
N ASP A 218 3.07 -0.76 47.87
CA ASP A 218 3.59 -2.12 47.72
C ASP A 218 2.57 -3.07 47.04
N LEU A 219 1.28 -2.72 47.03
CA LEU A 219 0.25 -3.51 46.33
C LEU A 219 0.18 -3.17 44.84
N ILE A 220 0.40 -1.89 44.50
CA ILE A 220 0.20 -1.32 43.16
C ILE A 220 1.49 -1.06 42.38
N ASP A 221 2.67 -1.19 42.98
CA ASP A 221 3.99 -0.92 42.37
C ASP A 221 4.27 -1.72 41.09
N SER A 222 3.77 -2.94 41.01
CA SER A 222 3.95 -3.81 39.86
C SER A 222 2.89 -3.51 38.79
N PRO A 223 1.57 -3.47 39.10
CA PRO A 223 0.56 -3.07 38.12
C PRO A 223 0.72 -1.66 37.55
N ILE A 224 1.22 -0.69 38.33
CA ILE A 224 1.35 0.71 37.90
C ILE A 224 2.36 0.83 36.76
N LEU A 225 3.49 0.12 36.85
CA LEU A 225 4.49 0.13 35.78
C LEU A 225 4.00 -0.64 34.55
N VAL A 226 3.27 -1.74 34.77
CA VAL A 226 2.75 -2.60 33.69
C VAL A 226 1.64 -1.93 32.88
N ALA A 227 0.79 -1.12 33.50
CA ALA A 227 -0.43 -0.57 32.89
C ALA A 227 -0.24 0.07 31.48
N PRO A 228 0.68 1.02 31.25
CA PRO A 228 0.87 1.59 29.91
C PRO A 228 1.37 0.58 28.88
N PHE A 229 2.29 -0.31 29.27
CA PHE A 229 2.82 -1.33 28.37
C PHE A 229 1.76 -2.38 28.05
N ALA A 230 0.94 -2.76 29.03
CA ALA A 230 -0.17 -3.68 28.84
C ALA A 230 -1.17 -3.13 27.84
N TYR A 231 -1.58 -1.87 27.98
CA TYR A 231 -2.49 -1.24 27.03
C TYR A 231 -1.96 -1.29 25.59
N TRP A 232 -0.73 -0.82 25.36
CA TRP A 232 -0.16 -0.80 24.01
C TRP A 232 0.12 -2.19 23.46
N ALA A 233 0.63 -3.12 24.28
CA ALA A 233 0.91 -4.47 23.83
C ALA A 233 -0.38 -5.22 23.48
N ILE A 234 -1.46 -5.04 24.25
CA ILE A 234 -2.78 -5.57 23.93
C ILE A 234 -3.28 -5.00 22.61
N ARG A 235 -3.20 -3.68 22.42
CA ARG A 235 -3.63 -3.01 21.18
C ARG A 235 -2.88 -3.54 19.97
N ILE A 236 -1.55 -3.65 20.06
CA ILE A 236 -0.70 -4.18 18.98
C ILE A 236 -1.03 -5.64 18.67
N VAL A 237 -1.18 -6.48 19.70
CA VAL A 237 -1.51 -7.90 19.52
C VAL A 237 -2.89 -8.07 18.90
N MET A 238 -3.87 -7.24 19.29
CA MET A 238 -5.21 -7.27 18.70
C MET A 238 -5.19 -6.82 17.23
N ASP A 239 -4.39 -5.80 16.89
CA ASP A 239 -4.24 -5.32 15.51
C ASP A 239 -3.47 -6.32 14.60
N LEU A 240 -2.45 -6.97 15.16
CA LEU A 240 -1.75 -8.07 14.48
C LEU A 240 -2.67 -9.29 14.35
N SER A 241 -3.50 -9.56 15.36
CA SER A 241 -4.47 -10.66 15.36
C SER A 241 -5.63 -10.38 14.42
N SER A 242 -6.06 -9.13 14.23
CA SER A 242 -7.08 -8.78 13.23
C SER A 242 -6.50 -8.86 11.82
N SER A 243 -5.27 -8.37 11.59
CA SER A 243 -4.58 -8.50 10.30
C SER A 243 -4.28 -9.95 9.92
N SER A 244 -3.99 -10.81 10.92
CA SER A 244 -3.82 -12.25 10.71
C SER A 244 -5.13 -13.03 10.70
N ALA A 245 -6.17 -12.65 11.44
CA ALA A 245 -7.50 -13.27 11.36
C ALA A 245 -8.20 -12.95 10.03
N VAL A 246 -7.94 -11.78 9.42
CA VAL A 246 -8.29 -11.50 8.02
C VAL A 246 -7.52 -12.40 7.04
N ARG A 247 -6.38 -13.00 7.46
CA ARG A 247 -5.58 -13.95 6.65
C ARG A 247 -5.83 -15.44 6.99
N GLU A 248 -6.20 -15.79 8.21
CA GLU A 248 -6.28 -17.17 8.72
C GLU A 248 -7.67 -17.56 9.25
N GLY A 249 -8.55 -16.60 9.50
CA GLY A 249 -9.94 -16.83 9.91
C GLY A 249 -10.78 -17.25 8.73
N CYS A 250 -10.73 -18.53 8.35
CA CYS A 250 -11.57 -19.14 7.31
C CYS A 250 -11.70 -18.28 6.05
N MET A 251 -10.65 -18.26 5.21
CA MET A 251 -10.78 -17.71 3.85
C MET A 251 -11.99 -18.37 3.19
N THR A 252 -13.09 -17.63 3.10
CA THR A 252 -14.31 -18.04 2.41
C THR A 252 -13.94 -18.38 0.98
N VAL A 253 -14.65 -19.31 0.35
CA VAL A 253 -14.34 -19.74 -1.04
C VAL A 253 -14.23 -18.53 -1.97
N THR A 254 -15.10 -17.53 -1.77
CA THR A 254 -15.10 -16.24 -2.47
C THR A 254 -13.81 -15.45 -2.26
N SER A 255 -13.26 -15.37 -1.05
CA SER A 255 -12.02 -14.64 -0.76
C SER A 255 -10.78 -15.27 -1.44
N LYS A 256 -10.73 -16.61 -1.52
CA LYS A 256 -9.65 -17.32 -2.22
C LYS A 256 -9.75 -17.10 -3.73
N LEU A 257 -10.95 -17.18 -4.28
CA LEU A 257 -11.22 -16.84 -5.67
C LEU A 257 -10.87 -15.39 -5.99
N LEU A 258 -11.19 -14.46 -5.09
CA LEU A 258 -10.84 -13.04 -5.25
C LEU A 258 -9.33 -12.84 -5.33
N ALA A 259 -8.53 -13.62 -4.59
CA ALA A 259 -7.07 -13.58 -4.68
C ALA A 259 -6.57 -14.03 -6.06
N VAL A 260 -7.14 -15.12 -6.61
CA VAL A 260 -6.86 -15.58 -7.98
C VAL A 260 -7.26 -14.51 -9.01
N PHE A 261 -8.48 -13.99 -8.91
CA PHE A 261 -9.03 -12.98 -9.81
C PHE A 261 -8.19 -11.70 -9.86
N ARG A 262 -7.69 -11.21 -8.73
CA ARG A 262 -6.79 -10.04 -8.70
C ARG A 262 -5.49 -10.29 -9.44
N VAL A 263 -4.93 -11.50 -9.35
CA VAL A 263 -3.73 -11.87 -10.11
C VAL A 263 -4.07 -11.97 -11.59
N ASP A 264 -5.22 -12.54 -11.96
CA ASP A 264 -5.68 -12.63 -13.35
C ASP A 264 -5.93 -11.25 -13.97
N GLN A 265 -6.49 -10.29 -13.22
CA GLN A 265 -6.60 -8.89 -13.66
C GLN A 265 -5.24 -8.25 -13.92
N GLN A 266 -4.23 -8.52 -13.08
CA GLN A 266 -2.87 -8.01 -13.29
C GLN A 266 -2.24 -8.61 -14.56
N ILE A 267 -2.41 -9.91 -14.77
CA ILE A 267 -1.93 -10.62 -15.98
C ILE A 267 -2.60 -10.04 -17.23
N GLN A 268 -3.93 -9.92 -17.25
CA GLN A 268 -4.68 -9.36 -18.37
C GLN A 268 -4.31 -7.90 -18.64
N GLY A 269 -4.16 -7.09 -17.59
CA GLY A 269 -3.73 -5.69 -17.72
C GLY A 269 -2.34 -5.56 -18.37
N LEU A 270 -1.38 -6.41 -17.99
CA LEU A 270 -0.07 -6.45 -18.62
C LEU A 270 -0.14 -6.89 -20.09
N GLN A 271 -0.88 -7.96 -20.39
CA GLN A 271 -1.06 -8.44 -21.77
C GLN A 271 -1.76 -7.40 -22.66
N THR A 272 -2.75 -6.67 -22.14
CA THR A 272 -3.43 -5.59 -22.88
C THR A 272 -2.48 -4.43 -23.19
N ARG A 273 -1.57 -4.08 -22.28
CA ARG A 273 -0.52 -3.08 -22.53
C ARG A 273 0.44 -3.50 -23.65
N LEU A 274 0.84 -4.78 -23.68
CA LEU A 274 1.67 -5.33 -24.76
C LEU A 274 0.93 -5.29 -26.10
N ARG A 275 -0.31 -5.78 -26.14
CA ARG A 275 -1.17 -5.73 -27.34
C ARG A 275 -1.35 -4.31 -27.87
N GLY A 276 -1.43 -3.31 -26.99
CA GLY A 276 -1.49 -1.90 -27.37
C GLY A 276 -0.23 -1.44 -28.13
N ALA A 277 0.96 -1.83 -27.66
CA ALA A 277 2.22 -1.53 -28.33
C ALA A 277 2.35 -2.25 -29.69
N GLU A 278 1.92 -3.51 -29.76
CA GLU A 278 1.92 -4.30 -31.00
C GLU A 278 0.97 -3.72 -32.05
N ARG A 279 -0.24 -3.30 -31.66
CA ARG A 279 -1.18 -2.60 -32.55
C ARG A 279 -0.60 -1.29 -33.07
N TYR A 280 0.07 -0.52 -32.21
CA TYR A 280 0.71 0.73 -32.62
C TYR A 280 1.80 0.47 -33.66
N LEU A 281 2.70 -0.48 -33.42
CA LEU A 281 3.74 -0.87 -34.38
C LEU A 281 3.15 -1.37 -35.71
N ALA A 282 2.10 -2.18 -35.67
CA ALA A 282 1.42 -2.67 -36.86
C ALA A 282 0.85 -1.53 -37.70
N GLU A 283 0.25 -0.51 -37.07
CA GLU A 283 -0.25 0.68 -37.75
C GLU A 283 0.89 1.53 -38.35
N GLN A 284 1.99 1.71 -37.63
CA GLN A 284 3.18 2.40 -38.16
C GLN A 284 3.74 1.69 -39.40
N THR A 285 3.85 0.37 -39.33
CA THR A 285 4.35 -0.47 -40.42
C THR A 285 3.45 -0.38 -41.65
N LYS A 286 2.12 -0.40 -41.44
CA LYS A 286 1.13 -0.26 -42.52
C LYS A 286 1.24 1.09 -43.23
N GLN A 287 1.39 2.18 -42.48
CA GLN A 287 1.52 3.52 -43.06
C GLN A 287 2.85 3.72 -43.80
N LEU A 288 3.95 3.15 -43.28
CA LEU A 288 5.23 3.13 -43.99
C LEU A 288 5.11 2.36 -45.31
N ALA A 289 4.43 1.22 -45.31
CA ALA A 289 4.20 0.43 -46.52
C ALA A 289 3.39 1.22 -47.57
N SER A 290 2.34 1.96 -47.18
CA SER A 290 1.58 2.79 -48.13
C SER A 290 2.43 3.91 -48.75
N LEU A 291 3.27 4.57 -47.96
CA LEU A 291 4.18 5.60 -48.48
C LEU A 291 5.24 4.99 -49.41
N GLY A 292 5.74 3.80 -49.09
CA GLY A 292 6.63 3.04 -49.96
C GLY A 292 5.99 2.74 -51.32
N THR A 293 4.73 2.30 -51.35
CA THR A 293 4.02 2.04 -52.62
C THR A 293 3.78 3.31 -53.45
N GLU A 294 3.53 4.46 -52.81
CA GLU A 294 3.37 5.74 -53.50
C GLU A 294 4.69 6.20 -54.12
N LYS A 295 5.79 6.09 -53.36
CA LYS A 295 7.14 6.35 -53.85
C LYS A 295 7.48 5.47 -55.05
N ASP A 296 7.25 4.17 -54.96
CA ASP A 296 7.56 3.21 -56.03
C ASP A 296 6.75 3.51 -57.31
N ALA A 297 5.51 3.96 -57.16
CA ALA A 297 4.68 4.40 -58.28
C ALA A 297 5.26 5.66 -58.96
N ILE A 298 5.71 6.66 -58.19
CA ILE A 298 6.36 7.87 -58.69
C ILE A 298 7.67 7.51 -59.41
N GLU A 299 8.52 6.66 -58.83
CA GLU A 299 9.75 6.21 -59.46
C GLU A 299 9.49 5.50 -60.80
N THR A 300 8.43 4.70 -60.88
CA THR A 300 8.04 4.00 -62.10
C THR A 300 7.58 4.98 -63.18
N GLN A 301 6.75 5.97 -62.84
CA GLN A 301 6.34 7.04 -63.77
C GLN A 301 7.54 7.85 -64.27
N LEU A 302 8.48 8.16 -63.37
CA LEU A 302 9.67 8.93 -63.68
C LEU A 302 10.60 8.18 -64.64
N ARG A 303 10.74 6.85 -64.48
CA ARG A 303 11.47 5.99 -65.43
C ARG A 303 10.80 5.97 -66.81
N GLN A 304 9.46 5.90 -66.86
CA GLN A 304 8.71 5.92 -68.12
C GLN A 304 8.88 7.25 -68.86
N LEU A 305 8.74 8.38 -68.16
CA LEU A 305 8.89 9.70 -68.78
C LEU A 305 10.32 9.97 -69.26
N LYS A 306 11.34 9.59 -68.49
CA LYS A 306 12.74 9.68 -68.93
C LYS A 306 13.02 8.87 -70.20
N ALA A 307 12.39 7.71 -70.36
CA ALA A 307 12.52 6.92 -71.59
C ALA A 307 11.82 7.62 -72.77
N SER A 308 10.65 8.20 -72.56
CA SER A 308 9.91 8.96 -73.59
C SER A 308 10.65 10.23 -74.03
N GLU A 309 11.22 10.96 -73.08
CA GLU A 309 12.02 12.16 -73.32
C GLU A 309 13.26 11.84 -74.14
N SER A 310 14.05 10.84 -73.72
CA SER A 310 15.22 10.39 -74.46
C SER A 310 14.89 9.92 -75.88
N ASN A 311 13.72 9.31 -76.09
CA ASN A 311 13.26 8.93 -77.42
C ASN A 311 12.88 10.16 -78.28
N ALA A 312 12.20 11.16 -77.71
CA ALA A 312 11.86 12.39 -78.41
C ALA A 312 13.10 13.21 -78.80
N GLU A 313 14.06 13.35 -77.89
CA GLU A 313 15.37 13.98 -78.19
C GLU A 313 16.12 13.21 -79.29
N GLY A 314 16.12 11.87 -79.22
CA GLY A 314 16.76 11.02 -80.22
C GLY A 314 16.15 11.16 -81.61
N GLU A 315 14.83 11.24 -81.72
CA GLU A 315 14.14 11.49 -83.00
C GLU A 315 14.41 12.91 -83.53
N SER A 316 14.39 13.94 -82.67
CA SER A 316 14.78 15.30 -83.07
C SER A 316 16.20 15.35 -83.64
N GLN A 317 17.14 14.65 -83.00
CA GLN A 317 18.54 14.58 -83.46
C GLN A 317 18.69 13.83 -84.80
N ARG A 318 17.92 12.75 -85.01
CA ARG A 318 17.85 12.05 -86.31
C ARG A 318 17.33 12.96 -87.41
N ILE A 319 16.24 13.69 -87.15
CA ILE A 319 15.66 14.63 -88.11
C ILE A 319 16.63 15.78 -88.40
N ALA A 320 17.33 16.30 -87.38
CA ALA A 320 18.37 17.32 -87.57
C ALA A 320 19.48 16.84 -88.51
N THR A 321 19.97 15.62 -88.30
CA THR A 321 20.98 15.00 -89.17
C THR A 321 20.46 14.86 -90.61
N HIS A 322 19.19 14.45 -90.79
CA HIS A 322 18.58 14.32 -92.11
C HIS A 322 18.37 15.65 -92.83
N ILE A 323 18.02 16.71 -92.09
CA ILE A 323 17.93 18.07 -92.64
C ILE A 323 19.30 18.52 -93.19
N ASP A 324 20.39 18.22 -92.49
CA ASP A 324 21.74 18.59 -92.93
C ASP A 324 22.16 17.81 -94.19
N GLU A 325 21.85 16.51 -94.28
CA GLU A 325 22.04 15.73 -95.52
C GLU A 325 21.25 16.29 -96.72
N LEU A 326 20.01 16.72 -96.49
CA LEU A 326 19.17 17.32 -97.53
C LEU A 326 19.69 18.70 -97.96
N ARG A 327 20.24 19.50 -97.02
CA ARG A 327 20.92 20.76 -97.34
C ARG A 327 22.14 20.54 -98.22
N ASP A 328 22.94 19.52 -97.96
CA ASP A 328 24.08 19.16 -98.79
C ASP A 328 23.66 18.71 -100.18
N LYS A 329 22.60 17.91 -100.31
CA LYS A 329 22.01 17.53 -101.60
C LYS A 329 21.45 18.74 -102.36
N MET A 330 20.83 19.68 -101.65
CA MET A 330 20.28 20.92 -102.21
C MET A 330 21.38 21.84 -102.77
N ASN A 331 22.53 21.94 -102.10
CA ASN A 331 23.69 22.68 -102.59
C ASN A 331 24.29 22.09 -103.88
N ASN A 332 24.05 20.80 -104.14
CA ASN A 332 24.52 20.07 -105.31
C ASN A 332 23.44 19.86 -106.40
N ALA A 333 22.24 20.42 -106.24
CA ALA A 333 21.13 20.21 -107.17
C ALA A 333 21.36 20.93 -108.52
N THR A 334 21.09 20.22 -109.62
CA THR A 334 21.32 20.76 -110.99
C THR A 334 20.07 21.34 -111.63
N SER A 335 18.88 21.05 -111.08
CA SER A 335 17.58 21.53 -111.57
C SER A 335 16.82 22.33 -110.51
N ASN A 336 16.17 23.43 -110.94
CA ASN A 336 15.31 24.25 -110.08
C ASN A 336 14.16 23.44 -109.47
N LYS A 337 13.68 22.41 -110.17
CA LYS A 337 12.62 21.51 -109.69
C LYS A 337 13.09 20.63 -108.52
N GLU A 338 14.32 20.12 -108.57
CA GLU A 338 14.93 19.33 -107.50
C GLU A 338 15.20 20.19 -106.26
N TYR A 339 15.74 21.40 -106.47
CA TYR A 339 15.95 22.36 -105.38
C TYR A 339 14.66 22.69 -104.63
N LYS A 340 13.56 22.96 -105.35
CA LYS A 340 12.25 23.25 -104.75
C LYS A 340 11.67 22.06 -103.99
N ALA A 341 11.87 20.83 -104.48
CA ALA A 341 11.42 19.62 -103.80
C ALA A 341 12.17 19.42 -102.46
N PHE A 342 13.51 19.51 -102.48
CA PHE A 342 14.31 19.42 -101.25
C PHE A 342 13.98 20.55 -100.27
N LEU A 343 13.73 21.78 -100.76
CA LEU A 343 13.33 22.90 -99.91
C LEU A 343 11.99 22.64 -99.20
N SER A 344 10.99 22.09 -99.90
CA SER A 344 9.70 21.74 -99.28
C SER A 344 9.85 20.64 -98.23
N GLU A 345 10.69 19.64 -98.49
CA GLU A 345 10.92 18.52 -97.58
C GLU A 345 11.70 18.95 -96.33
N VAL A 346 12.71 19.81 -96.49
CA VAL A 346 13.42 20.44 -95.37
C VAL A 346 12.48 21.26 -94.50
N ASN A 347 11.54 22.01 -95.09
CA ASN A 347 10.59 22.80 -94.32
C ASN A 347 9.59 21.91 -93.54
N ASN A 348 9.11 20.82 -94.15
CA ASN A 348 8.28 19.83 -93.47
C ASN A 348 9.02 19.15 -92.31
N LEU A 349 10.28 18.74 -92.53
CA LEU A 349 11.10 18.12 -91.48
C LEU A 349 11.42 19.08 -90.33
N LYS A 350 11.59 20.38 -90.61
CA LYS A 350 11.75 21.39 -89.55
C LYS A 350 10.50 21.51 -88.68
N GLU A 351 9.32 21.44 -89.28
CA GLU A 351 8.05 21.48 -88.55
C GLU A 351 7.91 20.25 -87.64
N ILE A 352 8.18 19.05 -88.18
CA ILE A 352 8.17 17.79 -87.41
C ILE A 352 9.22 17.83 -86.28
N ARG A 353 10.41 18.35 -86.55
CA ARG A 353 11.44 18.53 -85.52
C ARG A 353 10.96 19.47 -84.41
N SER A 354 10.33 20.59 -84.77
CA SER A 354 9.78 21.54 -83.79
C SER A 354 8.79 20.86 -82.86
N THR A 355 7.93 19.99 -83.39
CA THR A 355 6.98 19.22 -82.57
C THR A 355 7.69 18.26 -81.61
N HIS A 356 8.75 17.57 -82.03
CA HIS A 356 9.53 16.71 -81.13
C HIS A 356 10.32 17.50 -80.08
N ASP A 357 10.85 18.67 -80.45
CA ASP A 357 11.53 19.59 -79.51
C ASP A 357 10.53 20.11 -78.46
N GLU A 358 9.30 20.47 -78.85
CA GLU A 358 8.21 20.86 -77.92
C GLU A 358 7.82 19.70 -76.99
N GLN A 359 7.66 18.48 -77.52
CA GLN A 359 7.37 17.29 -76.71
C GLN A 359 8.48 16.97 -75.69
N ALA A 360 9.74 17.13 -76.07
CA ALA A 360 10.87 16.92 -75.16
C ALA A 360 10.83 17.93 -73.99
N ILE A 361 10.52 19.20 -74.26
CA ILE A 361 10.36 20.23 -73.22
C ILE A 361 9.20 19.89 -72.29
N GLU A 362 8.05 19.47 -72.81
CA GLU A 362 6.91 19.05 -71.97
C GLU A 362 7.27 17.86 -71.06
N PHE A 363 8.02 16.88 -71.57
CA PHE A 363 8.48 15.76 -70.74
C PHE A 363 9.48 16.21 -69.68
N LEU A 364 10.40 17.14 -69.99
CA LEU A 364 11.34 17.70 -69.01
C LEU A 364 10.60 18.41 -67.86
N GLU A 365 9.58 19.21 -68.16
CA GLU A 365 8.74 19.86 -67.13
C GLU A 365 8.04 18.82 -66.23
N GLN A 366 7.49 17.76 -66.81
CA GLN A 366 6.86 16.67 -66.04
C GLN A 366 7.86 15.89 -65.19
N ILE A 367 9.07 15.64 -65.70
CA ILE A 367 10.15 14.97 -64.98
C ILE A 367 10.60 15.82 -63.79
N GLU A 368 10.77 17.12 -63.96
CA GLU A 368 11.13 18.04 -62.87
C GLU A 368 10.05 18.05 -61.77
N ALA A 369 8.78 18.15 -62.16
CA ALA A 369 7.66 18.11 -61.22
C ALA A 369 7.59 16.78 -60.44
N LEU A 370 7.86 15.64 -61.08
CA LEU A 370 7.90 14.34 -60.40
C LEU A 370 9.15 14.15 -59.54
N ASN A 371 10.31 14.71 -59.92
CA ASN A 371 11.51 14.68 -59.06
C ASN A 371 11.27 15.40 -57.73
N ILE A 372 10.58 16.56 -57.76
CA ILE A 372 10.20 17.29 -56.54
C ILE A 372 9.31 16.42 -55.66
N LYS A 373 8.25 15.81 -56.24
CA LYS A 373 7.36 14.90 -55.51
C LYS A 373 8.10 13.66 -54.97
N LEU A 374 9.07 13.13 -55.71
CA LEU A 374 9.89 12.00 -55.27
C LEU A 374 10.77 12.38 -54.07
N GLU A 375 11.32 13.60 -54.05
CA GLU A 375 12.10 14.10 -52.91
C GLU A 375 11.22 14.26 -51.66
N GLU A 376 10.01 14.80 -51.80
CA GLU A 376 9.02 14.92 -50.71
C GLU A 376 8.56 13.54 -50.19
N ALA A 377 8.32 12.59 -51.09
CA ALA A 377 7.96 11.22 -50.73
C ALA A 377 9.11 10.51 -50.00
N ASN A 378 10.37 10.69 -50.44
CA ASN A 378 11.54 10.15 -49.76
C ASN A 378 11.70 10.68 -48.34
N LYS A 379 11.54 12.00 -48.14
CA LYS A 379 11.57 12.60 -46.80
C LYS A 379 10.46 12.03 -45.90
N SER A 380 9.25 11.91 -46.44
CA SER A 380 8.10 11.36 -45.72
C SER A 380 8.32 9.90 -45.30
N VAL A 381 8.92 9.08 -46.17
CA VAL A 381 9.30 7.69 -45.86
C VAL A 381 10.37 7.64 -44.76
N GLU A 382 11.42 8.46 -44.86
CA GLU A 382 12.51 8.49 -43.88
C GLU A 382 12.01 8.93 -42.48
N GLU A 383 11.19 9.98 -42.41
CA GLU A 383 10.57 10.41 -41.15
C GLU A 383 9.71 9.31 -40.55
N ARG A 384 8.93 8.59 -41.37
CA ARG A 384 8.05 7.53 -40.89
C ARG A 384 8.81 6.29 -40.45
N GLU A 385 9.92 5.97 -41.12
CA GLU A 385 10.80 4.88 -40.73
C GLU A 385 11.38 5.10 -39.32
N LYS A 386 11.83 6.32 -39.01
CA LYS A 386 12.28 6.68 -37.65
C LYS A 386 11.19 6.46 -36.61
N VAL A 387 9.94 6.81 -36.92
CA VAL A 387 8.80 6.58 -36.01
C VAL A 387 8.52 5.09 -35.81
N ARG A 388 8.62 4.28 -36.87
CA ARG A 388 8.48 2.81 -36.78
C ARG A 388 9.57 2.22 -35.89
N GLU A 389 10.82 2.61 -36.06
CA GLU A 389 11.95 2.11 -35.25
C GLU A 389 11.77 2.42 -33.76
N ILE A 390 11.34 3.64 -33.42
CA ILE A 390 11.02 4.01 -32.04
C ILE A 390 9.88 3.13 -31.50
N ALA A 391 8.83 2.90 -32.30
CA ALA A 391 7.71 2.05 -31.90
C ALA A 391 8.14 0.59 -31.67
N GLU A 392 9.07 0.08 -32.48
CA GLU A 392 9.63 -1.27 -32.37
C GLU A 392 10.47 -1.41 -31.10
N GLN A 393 11.35 -0.45 -30.83
CA GLN A 393 12.13 -0.41 -29.60
C GLN A 393 11.22 -0.38 -28.36
N GLN A 394 10.22 0.51 -28.34
CA GLN A 394 9.26 0.59 -27.24
C GLN A 394 8.45 -0.70 -27.05
N ARG A 395 8.11 -1.40 -28.14
CA ARG A 395 7.44 -2.70 -28.07
C ARG A 395 8.35 -3.75 -27.44
N GLN A 396 9.63 -3.77 -27.81
CA GLN A 396 10.60 -4.73 -27.30
C GLN A 396 10.87 -4.50 -25.81
N GLU A 397 11.16 -3.27 -25.40
CA GLU A 397 11.37 -2.91 -23.99
C GLU A 397 10.16 -3.32 -23.12
N ARG A 398 8.94 -3.01 -23.57
CA ARG A 398 7.72 -3.43 -22.88
C ARG A 398 7.54 -4.94 -22.84
N SER A 399 7.88 -5.65 -23.91
CA SER A 399 7.78 -7.11 -23.97
C SER A 399 8.68 -7.75 -22.92
N ASP A 400 9.92 -7.26 -22.78
CA ASP A 400 10.89 -7.80 -21.84
C ASP A 400 10.48 -7.52 -20.38
N GLU A 401 10.05 -6.29 -20.07
CA GLU A 401 9.52 -5.94 -18.73
C GLU A 401 8.27 -6.73 -18.35
N ILE A 402 7.38 -6.97 -19.32
CA ILE A 402 6.12 -7.69 -19.08
C ILE A 402 6.38 -9.19 -18.92
N ALA A 403 7.33 -9.77 -19.66
CA ALA A 403 7.63 -11.21 -19.61
C ALA A 403 8.08 -11.65 -18.21
N GLU A 404 8.97 -10.88 -17.56
CA GLU A 404 9.43 -11.17 -16.20
C GLU A 404 8.27 -11.14 -15.19
N LYS A 405 7.45 -10.09 -15.22
CA LYS A 405 6.30 -9.94 -14.33
C LYS A 405 5.22 -10.99 -14.58
N LEU A 406 4.99 -11.37 -15.85
CA LEU A 406 4.06 -12.44 -16.19
C LEU A 406 4.50 -13.77 -15.62
N ALA A 407 5.80 -14.10 -15.67
CA ALA A 407 6.31 -15.33 -15.07
C ALA A 407 6.08 -15.38 -13.55
N GLU A 408 6.35 -14.27 -12.85
CA GLU A 408 6.10 -14.15 -11.41
C GLU A 408 4.60 -14.32 -11.07
N LEU A 409 3.73 -13.58 -11.77
CA LEU A 409 2.29 -13.62 -11.52
C LEU A 409 1.67 -14.97 -11.89
N THR A 410 2.16 -15.63 -12.93
CA THR A 410 1.68 -16.97 -13.33
C THR A 410 2.02 -18.01 -12.27
N SER A 411 3.25 -17.98 -11.73
CA SER A 411 3.65 -18.85 -10.62
C SER A 411 2.80 -18.59 -9.36
N LYS A 412 2.54 -17.31 -9.05
CA LYS A 412 1.67 -16.94 -7.94
C LYS A 412 0.22 -17.41 -8.14
N ARG A 413 -0.29 -17.33 -9.37
CA ARG A 413 -1.61 -17.83 -9.75
C ARG A 413 -1.71 -19.33 -9.49
N GLU A 414 -0.74 -20.12 -9.94
CA GLU A 414 -0.73 -21.58 -9.71
C GLU A 414 -0.79 -21.95 -8.23
N GLN A 415 -0.06 -21.23 -7.38
CA GLN A 415 -0.10 -21.43 -5.93
C GLN A 415 -1.50 -21.16 -5.36
N LEU A 416 -2.12 -20.03 -5.75
CA LEU A 416 -3.45 -19.65 -5.25
C LEU A 416 -4.55 -20.60 -5.74
N VAL A 417 -4.47 -21.07 -6.98
CA VAL A 417 -5.44 -22.03 -7.56
C VAL A 417 -5.49 -23.32 -6.75
N ASN A 418 -4.36 -23.80 -6.22
CA ASN A 418 -4.31 -25.01 -5.39
C ASN A 418 -5.08 -24.88 -4.06
N GLU A 419 -5.33 -23.66 -3.60
CA GLU A 419 -6.04 -23.39 -2.34
C GLU A 419 -7.57 -23.31 -2.52
N VAL A 420 -8.05 -23.19 -3.76
CA VAL A 420 -9.46 -23.03 -4.12
C VAL A 420 -10.12 -24.39 -4.41
N PRO A 421 -11.35 -24.65 -3.92
CA PRO A 421 -12.12 -25.84 -4.32
C PRO A 421 -12.35 -25.90 -5.84
N LYS A 422 -12.22 -27.10 -6.43
CA LYS A 422 -12.33 -27.32 -7.89
C LYS A 422 -13.66 -26.85 -8.47
N ASP A 423 -14.77 -27.10 -7.78
CA ASP A 423 -16.11 -26.73 -8.23
C ASP A 423 -16.28 -25.20 -8.35
N ALA A 424 -15.61 -24.45 -7.47
CA ALA A 424 -15.63 -22.99 -7.48
C ALA A 424 -14.72 -22.42 -8.57
N MET A 425 -13.57 -23.08 -8.81
CA MET A 425 -12.66 -22.73 -9.91
C MET A 425 -13.30 -22.95 -11.27
N SER A 426 -14.05 -24.04 -11.49
CA SER A 426 -14.69 -24.28 -12.79
C SER A 426 -15.73 -23.22 -13.14
N ILE A 427 -16.52 -22.77 -12.16
CA ILE A 427 -17.48 -21.67 -12.35
C ILE A 427 -16.74 -20.37 -12.68
N TYR A 428 -15.64 -20.10 -11.98
CA TYR A 428 -14.82 -18.92 -12.23
C TYR A 428 -14.19 -18.91 -13.62
N GLU A 429 -13.63 -20.04 -14.07
CA GLU A 429 -13.00 -20.16 -15.40
C GLU A 429 -14.02 -19.97 -16.53
N GLU A 430 -15.22 -20.54 -16.41
CA GLU A 430 -16.32 -20.33 -17.37
C GLU A 430 -16.76 -18.86 -17.44
N LEU A 431 -16.85 -18.19 -16.28
CA LEU A 431 -17.16 -16.76 -16.23
C LEU A 431 -16.01 -15.90 -16.77
N LEU A 432 -14.76 -16.30 -16.55
CA LEU A 432 -13.58 -15.59 -17.06
C LEU A 432 -13.51 -15.67 -18.59
N GLU A 433 -13.83 -16.82 -19.18
CA GLU A 433 -13.88 -16.98 -20.65
C GLU A 433 -15.01 -16.17 -21.30
N SER A 434 -16.17 -16.11 -20.64
CA SER A 434 -17.35 -15.43 -21.20
C SER A 434 -17.37 -13.91 -20.95
N ARG A 435 -16.86 -13.45 -19.79
CA ARG A 435 -16.95 -12.05 -19.33
C ARG A 435 -15.62 -11.33 -19.18
N GLY A 436 -14.49 -12.05 -19.11
CA GLY A 436 -13.18 -11.44 -18.89
C GLY A 436 -13.08 -10.72 -17.54
N GLU A 437 -12.81 -9.41 -17.57
CA GLU A 437 -12.61 -8.58 -16.36
C GLU A 437 -13.87 -8.47 -15.49
N ASP A 438 -15.06 -8.73 -16.05
CA ASP A 438 -16.35 -8.68 -15.37
C ASP A 438 -16.80 -10.04 -14.77
N ALA A 439 -15.87 -11.01 -14.67
CA ALA A 439 -16.17 -12.32 -14.09
C ALA A 439 -16.53 -12.24 -12.58
N MET A 440 -15.92 -11.29 -11.86
CA MET A 440 -16.23 -11.00 -10.46
C MET A 440 -16.50 -9.52 -10.25
N ALA A 441 -17.43 -9.18 -9.36
CA ALA A 441 -17.82 -7.80 -9.08
C ALA A 441 -17.95 -7.52 -7.57
N PRO A 442 -17.61 -6.31 -7.11
CA PRO A 442 -17.87 -5.92 -5.74
C PRO A 442 -19.37 -5.71 -5.52
N LEU A 443 -19.84 -6.04 -4.32
CA LEU A 443 -21.16 -5.61 -3.86
C LEU A 443 -21.05 -4.19 -3.28
N GLU A 444 -21.67 -3.22 -3.92
CA GLU A 444 -21.68 -1.83 -3.50
C GLU A 444 -22.92 -1.52 -2.65
N ILE A 445 -22.73 -0.77 -1.56
CA ILE A 445 -23.80 -0.36 -0.65
C ILE A 445 -24.19 1.08 -1.01
N VAL A 446 -25.38 1.28 -1.57
CA VAL A 446 -25.84 2.60 -2.02
C VAL A 446 -26.55 3.36 -0.90
N ASP A 447 -27.48 2.71 -0.19
CA ASP A 447 -28.17 3.30 0.96
C ASP A 447 -28.32 2.27 2.09
N LYS A 448 -27.60 2.54 3.18
CA LYS A 448 -27.58 1.74 4.41
C LYS A 448 -28.95 1.64 5.09
N LYS A 449 -29.77 2.70 5.04
CA LYS A 449 -31.07 2.74 5.74
C LYS A 449 -32.15 2.01 4.96
N ARG A 450 -32.00 1.93 3.65
CA ARG A 450 -32.98 1.31 2.73
C ARG A 450 -32.59 -0.09 2.29
N HIS A 451 -31.42 -0.58 2.70
CA HIS A 451 -30.86 -1.88 2.28
C HIS A 451 -30.72 -1.99 0.76
N GLU A 452 -30.28 -0.90 0.12
CA GLU A 452 -30.06 -0.86 -1.33
C GLU A 452 -28.62 -1.27 -1.64
N TYR A 453 -28.49 -2.47 -2.23
CA TYR A 453 -27.22 -3.05 -2.68
C TYR A 453 -27.18 -3.10 -4.20
N VAL A 454 -26.01 -2.92 -4.78
CA VAL A 454 -25.81 -2.90 -6.24
C VAL A 454 -24.62 -3.77 -6.63
N CYS A 455 -24.72 -4.46 -7.76
CA CYS A 455 -23.59 -5.16 -8.37
C CYS A 455 -22.66 -4.14 -9.06
N GLY A 456 -21.38 -4.11 -8.71
CA GLY A 456 -20.43 -3.16 -9.29
C GLY A 456 -20.13 -3.34 -10.78
N SER A 457 -20.46 -4.50 -11.37
CA SER A 457 -20.32 -4.71 -12.83
C SER A 457 -21.58 -4.23 -13.57
N SER A 458 -22.76 -4.75 -13.22
CA SER A 458 -23.99 -4.43 -13.94
C SER A 458 -24.71 -3.16 -13.46
N MET A 459 -24.31 -2.60 -12.33
CA MET A 459 -24.98 -1.47 -11.64
C MET A 459 -26.47 -1.72 -11.35
N MET A 460 -26.86 -3.00 -11.24
CA MET A 460 -28.23 -3.41 -10.97
C MET A 460 -28.41 -3.76 -9.49
N THR A 461 -29.63 -3.58 -8.98
CA THR A 461 -29.96 -3.85 -7.58
C THR A 461 -29.84 -5.35 -7.26
N VAL A 462 -29.24 -5.64 -6.11
CA VAL A 462 -29.02 -6.98 -5.59
C VAL A 462 -29.94 -7.21 -4.39
N PRO A 463 -30.73 -8.30 -4.34
CA PRO A 463 -31.60 -8.60 -3.21
C PRO A 463 -30.85 -8.76 -1.89
N VAL A 464 -31.50 -8.41 -0.78
CA VAL A 464 -30.91 -8.49 0.56
C VAL A 464 -30.53 -9.93 0.94
N GLU A 465 -31.27 -10.94 0.47
CA GLU A 465 -30.92 -12.34 0.75
C GLU A 465 -29.59 -12.77 0.12
N VAL A 466 -29.27 -12.20 -1.05
CA VAL A 466 -28.02 -12.44 -1.78
C VAL A 466 -26.86 -11.79 -1.01
N ALA A 467 -27.04 -10.56 -0.54
CA ALA A 467 -26.07 -9.88 0.32
C ALA A 467 -25.84 -10.63 1.64
N ALA A 468 -26.89 -11.16 2.27
CA ALA A 468 -26.79 -11.96 3.48
C ALA A 468 -26.06 -13.30 3.26
N SER A 469 -26.29 -13.94 2.11
CA SER A 469 -25.61 -15.19 1.73
C SER A 469 -24.11 -15.00 1.52
N LEU A 470 -23.72 -13.83 1.02
CA LEU A 470 -22.32 -13.46 0.80
C LEU A 470 -21.57 -13.29 2.14
N ILE A 471 -22.20 -12.70 3.15
CA ILE A 471 -21.65 -12.57 4.52
C ILE A 471 -21.43 -13.93 5.19
N GLN A 472 -22.28 -14.91 4.88
CA GLN A 472 -22.11 -16.29 5.35
C GLN A 472 -20.92 -17.01 4.69
N GLY A 473 -20.19 -16.35 3.79
CA GLY A 473 -19.01 -16.90 3.12
C GLY A 473 -19.32 -17.90 2.01
N LYS A 474 -20.55 -17.91 1.51
CA LYS A 474 -20.96 -18.75 0.37
C LYS A 474 -20.59 -18.07 -0.94
N LEU A 475 -20.16 -18.88 -1.90
CA LEU A 475 -20.02 -18.44 -3.29
C LEU A 475 -21.40 -18.00 -3.79
N THR A 476 -21.51 -16.73 -4.15
CA THR A 476 -22.80 -16.11 -4.47
C THR A 476 -22.69 -15.42 -5.83
N LEU A 477 -23.62 -15.77 -6.73
CA LEU A 477 -23.71 -15.17 -8.06
C LEU A 477 -24.74 -14.05 -8.07
N SER A 478 -24.49 -13.01 -8.85
CA SER A 478 -25.46 -11.95 -9.06
C SER A 478 -26.67 -12.47 -9.85
N PRO A 479 -27.92 -12.24 -9.38
CA PRO A 479 -29.11 -12.73 -10.07
C PRO A 479 -29.32 -12.13 -11.46
N ASN A 480 -28.81 -10.92 -11.69
CA ASN A 480 -29.07 -10.16 -12.90
C ASN A 480 -28.09 -10.54 -14.01
N ASP A 481 -26.82 -10.65 -13.65
CA ASP A 481 -25.74 -10.68 -14.63
C ASP A 481 -24.82 -11.89 -14.45
N GLY A 482 -24.96 -12.65 -13.36
CA GLY A 482 -24.30 -13.95 -13.17
C GLY A 482 -22.84 -13.89 -12.75
N CYS A 483 -22.27 -12.71 -12.51
CA CYS A 483 -20.91 -12.58 -11.98
C CYS A 483 -20.82 -13.07 -10.53
N ILE A 484 -19.63 -13.48 -10.10
CA ILE A 484 -19.39 -13.80 -8.68
C ILE A 484 -19.27 -12.49 -7.90
N LEU A 485 -20.11 -12.34 -6.87
CA LEU A 485 -20.08 -11.18 -5.99
C LEU A 485 -19.03 -11.37 -4.89
N TYR A 486 -18.33 -10.30 -4.52
CA TYR A 486 -17.44 -10.27 -3.36
C TYR A 486 -17.63 -9.01 -2.53
N LEU A 487 -17.28 -9.08 -1.25
CA LEU A 487 -17.32 -7.94 -0.33
C LEU A 487 -15.98 -7.20 -0.35
N THR A 488 -16.03 -5.87 -0.40
CA THR A 488 -14.88 -5.03 -0.07
C THR A 488 -14.70 -4.98 1.46
N PRO A 489 -13.49 -4.71 1.97
CA PRO A 489 -13.26 -4.63 3.42
C PRO A 489 -14.21 -3.63 4.12
N ASP A 490 -14.47 -2.49 3.48
CA ASP A 490 -15.39 -1.47 3.97
C ASP A 490 -16.83 -1.99 4.03
N ALA A 491 -17.29 -2.68 2.98
CA ALA A 491 -18.62 -3.27 2.94
C ALA A 491 -18.77 -4.43 3.94
N GLU A 492 -17.71 -5.19 4.18
CA GLU A 492 -17.68 -6.30 5.15
C GLU A 492 -17.84 -5.78 6.58
N GLU A 493 -17.11 -4.72 6.96
CA GLU A 493 -17.26 -4.07 8.26
C GLU A 493 -18.67 -3.49 8.45
N GLU A 494 -19.18 -2.82 7.42
CA GLU A 494 -20.51 -2.21 7.45
C GLU A 494 -21.64 -3.23 7.59
N LEU A 495 -21.55 -4.35 6.87
CA LEU A 495 -22.55 -5.42 6.90
C LEU A 495 -22.45 -6.26 8.17
N ALA A 496 -21.24 -6.53 8.67
CA ALA A 496 -21.03 -7.26 9.93
C ALA A 496 -21.67 -6.53 11.13
N GLY A 497 -21.70 -5.19 11.11
CA GLY A 497 -22.38 -4.38 12.12
C GLY A 497 -23.92 -4.43 12.08
N MET A 498 -24.51 -4.82 10.95
CA MET A 498 -25.97 -4.86 10.76
C MET A 498 -26.61 -6.18 11.22
N PHE A 499 -25.91 -7.31 11.04
CA PHE A 499 -26.41 -8.65 11.41
C PHE A 499 -25.97 -9.12 12.81
N LYS A 500 -25.22 -8.31 13.56
CA LYS A 500 -24.84 -8.56 14.96
C LYS A 500 -25.84 -7.99 16.00
N LYS A 501 -26.89 -7.30 15.56
CA LYS A 501 -28.03 -6.87 16.40
C LYS A 501 -29.20 -7.83 16.24
#